data_AF-X1R9L6-F1
#
_entry.id   AF-X1R9L6-F1
#
_cell.length_a   1.000
_cell.length_b   1.000
_cell.length_c   1.000
_cell.angle_alpha   90.00
_cell.angle_beta   90.00
_cell.angle_gamma   90.00
#
_symmetry.space_group_name_H-M   'P 1'
#
loop_
_entity.id
_entity.type
_entity.pdbx_description
1 polymer ?
#
loop_
_entity_poly.entity_id
_entity_poly.type
_entity_poly.pdbx_seq_one_letter_code
_entity_poly.pdbx_strand_id
1 'polypeptide(L)'
;HVRSPNTDFRVSIAVDGVSVFNKTYDEIRQISQSSPEISAFAELDENGDPTGHYVASIRNIPYESSIWVRVQNTGAGPVTFSQLFAKYTIKGE
;
A
#
# COMPACT_ATOMS: atom_id res chain seq x y z
N HIS A 1 3.10 -3.37 -2.27
CA HIS A 1 1.74 -3.80 -2.65
C HIS A 1 1.09 -4.48 -1.46
N VAL A 2 -0.11 -4.04 -1.10
CA VAL A 2 -1.00 -4.65 -0.11
C VAL A 2 -2.27 -5.04 -0.84
N ARG A 3 -2.65 -6.31 -0.80
CA ARG A 3 -3.90 -6.83 -1.36
C ARG A 3 -4.72 -7.47 -0.25
N SER A 4 -5.94 -7.02 -0.06
CA SER A 4 -6.81 -7.48 1.03
C SER A 4 -8.28 -7.50 0.59
N PRO A 5 -9.12 -8.42 1.08
CA PRO A 5 -10.57 -8.32 0.93
C PRO A 5 -11.19 -7.20 1.80
N ASN A 6 -10.41 -6.52 2.64
CA ASN A 6 -10.85 -5.42 3.51
C ASN A 6 -10.15 -4.12 3.15
N THR A 7 -10.80 -3.00 3.44
CA THR A 7 -10.24 -1.64 3.32
C THR A 7 -9.81 -1.04 4.66
N ASP A 8 -10.12 -1.71 5.77
CA ASP A 8 -9.83 -1.26 7.14
C ASP A 8 -8.37 -1.47 7.54
N PHE A 9 -7.46 -0.94 6.73
CA PHE A 9 -6.03 -0.96 7.02
C PHE A 9 -5.36 0.37 6.73
N ARG A 10 -4.23 0.56 7.41
CA ARG A 10 -3.32 1.70 7.26
C ARG A 10 -1.96 1.23 6.80
N VAL A 11 -1.36 2.00 5.90
CA VAL A 11 0.03 1.85 5.51
C VAL A 11 0.83 3.01 6.08
N SER A 12 1.87 2.68 6.85
CA SER A 12 2.83 3.63 7.38
C SER A 12 4.21 3.32 6.82
N ILE A 13 4.93 4.36 6.39
CA ILE A 13 6.28 4.24 5.84
C ILE A 13 7.17 5.24 6.56
N ALA A 14 8.29 4.73 7.06
CA ALA A 14 9.41 5.54 7.51
C ALA A 14 10.62 5.27 6.60
N VAL A 15 11.29 6.34 6.20
CA VAL A 15 12.53 6.30 5.39
C VAL A 15 13.61 6.94 6.23
N ASP A 16 14.71 6.24 6.44
CA ASP A 16 15.89 6.76 7.17
C ASP A 16 15.52 7.35 8.55
N GLY A 17 14.57 6.69 9.24
CA GLY A 17 14.07 7.10 10.56
C GLY A 17 12.99 8.18 10.54
N VAL A 18 12.65 8.75 9.38
CA VAL A 18 11.64 9.81 9.23
C VAL A 18 10.33 9.23 8.71
N SER A 19 9.21 9.50 9.40
CA SER A 19 7.89 9.11 8.89
C SER A 19 7.50 9.98 7.70
N VAL A 20 7.36 9.37 6.53
CA VAL A 20 7.04 10.05 5.26
C VAL A 20 5.64 9.73 4.75
N PHE A 21 5.03 8.66 5.26
CA PHE A 21 3.72 8.23 4.83
C PHE A 21 2.96 7.59 5.98
N ASN A 22 1.70 7.97 6.16
CA ASN A 22 0.84 7.40 7.19
C ASN A 22 -0.63 7.61 6.80
N LYS A 23 -1.18 6.67 6.02
CA LYS A 23 -2.49 6.82 5.37
C LYS A 23 -3.32 5.55 5.44
N THR A 24 -4.62 5.67 5.67
CA THR A 24 -5.58 4.56 5.50
C THR A 24 -5.82 4.28 4.02
N TYR A 25 -6.30 3.09 3.68
CA TYR A 25 -6.66 2.75 2.30
C TYR A 25 -7.52 3.85 1.62
N ASP A 26 -8.54 4.34 2.30
CA ASP A 26 -9.43 5.37 1.74
C ASP A 26 -8.70 6.69 1.48
N GLU A 27 -7.79 7.11 2.35
CA GLU A 27 -6.98 8.30 2.10
C GLU A 27 -6.03 8.09 0.91
N ILE A 28 -5.44 6.89 0.77
CA ILE A 28 -4.60 6.54 -0.39
C ILE A 28 -5.41 6.63 -1.68
N ARG A 29 -6.66 6.16 -1.66
CA ARG A 29 -7.58 6.20 -2.81
C ARG A 29 -7.87 7.62 -3.26
N GLN A 30 -8.00 8.58 -2.33
CA GLN A 30 -8.16 10.00 -2.68
C GLN A 30 -6.90 10.58 -3.34
N ILE A 31 -5.71 10.17 -2.89
CA ILE A 31 -4.42 10.61 -3.47
C ILE A 31 -4.19 10.04 -4.88
N SER A 32 -4.74 8.86 -5.16
CA SER A 32 -4.48 8.09 -6.38
C SER A 32 -4.79 8.83 -7.67
N GLN A 33 -5.68 9.82 -7.63
CA GLN A 33 -6.01 10.65 -8.78
C GLN A 33 -4.91 11.65 -9.15
N SER A 34 -3.97 11.90 -8.24
CA SER A 34 -2.98 12.99 -8.35
C SER A 34 -1.54 12.51 -8.27
N SER A 35 -1.28 11.22 -8.02
CA SER A 35 0.08 10.66 -7.95
C SER A 35 0.15 9.31 -8.67
N PRO A 36 1.05 9.14 -9.65
CA PRO A 36 1.28 7.85 -10.28
C PRO A 36 2.00 6.84 -9.37
N GLU A 37 2.73 7.30 -8.35
CA GLU A 37 3.48 6.46 -7.42
C GLU A 37 2.63 5.85 -6.29
N ILE A 38 1.48 6.47 -6.00
CA ILE A 38 0.57 6.08 -4.92
C ILE A 38 -0.78 5.73 -5.54
N SER A 39 -1.19 4.48 -5.47
CA SER A 39 -2.50 4.06 -5.96
C SER A 39 -3.23 3.14 -5.00
N ALA A 40 -4.55 3.30 -4.93
CA ALA A 40 -5.46 2.40 -4.26
C ALA A 40 -6.75 2.23 -5.08
N PHE A 41 -7.12 0.98 -5.34
CA PHE A 41 -8.26 0.64 -6.21
C PHE A 41 -8.87 -0.72 -5.83
N ALA A 42 -10.11 -0.95 -6.27
CA ALA A 42 -10.72 -2.27 -6.25
C ALA A 42 -10.14 -3.07 -7.42
N GLU A 43 -9.64 -4.28 -7.14
CA GLU A 43 -9.11 -5.16 -8.17
C GLU A 43 -10.24 -5.71 -9.03
N LEU A 44 -10.03 -5.67 -10.34
CA LEU A 44 -10.94 -6.21 -11.34
C LEU A 44 -10.28 -7.42 -12.02
N ASP A 45 -11.08 -8.38 -12.44
CA ASP A 45 -10.63 -9.49 -13.26
C ASP A 45 -10.47 -9.09 -14.74
N GLU A 46 -10.19 -10.08 -15.60
CA GLU A 46 -10.01 -9.89 -17.04
C GLU A 46 -11.24 -9.36 -17.77
N ASN A 47 -12.44 -9.53 -17.20
CA ASN A 47 -13.70 -9.05 -17.76
C ASN A 47 -14.09 -7.67 -17.21
N GLY A 48 -13.33 -7.14 -16.25
CA GLY A 48 -13.63 -5.89 -15.56
C GLY A 48 -14.54 -6.06 -14.35
N ASP A 49 -14.79 -7.28 -13.90
CA ASP A 49 -15.65 -7.56 -12.73
C ASP A 49 -14.85 -7.52 -11.42
N PRO A 50 -15.42 -7.03 -10.30
CA PRO A 50 -14.72 -6.96 -9.03
C PRO A 50 -14.32 -8.34 -8.49
N THR A 51 -13.05 -8.52 -8.13
CA THR A 51 -12.54 -9.77 -7.53
C THR A 51 -12.82 -9.87 -6.02
N GLY A 52 -13.45 -8.86 -5.44
CA GLY A 52 -13.63 -8.71 -4.00
C GLY A 52 -12.36 -8.30 -3.23
N HIS A 53 -11.28 -7.96 -3.92
CA HIS A 53 -10.03 -7.50 -3.31
C HIS A 53 -9.75 -6.03 -3.60
N TYR A 54 -9.06 -5.41 -2.66
CA TYR A 54 -8.61 -4.03 -2.70
C TYR A 54 -7.09 -4.02 -2.68
N VAL A 55 -6.50 -3.22 -3.56
CA VAL A 55 -5.06 -3.11 -3.73
C VAL A 55 -4.62 -1.72 -3.33
N ALA A 56 -3.63 -1.62 -2.45
CA ALA A 56 -2.83 -0.41 -2.22
C ALA A 56 -1.40 -0.63 -2.73
N SER A 57 -0.92 0.28 -3.56
CA SER A 57 0.41 0.25 -4.16
C SER A 57 1.11 1.58 -3.93
N ILE A 58 2.25 1.53 -3.23
CA ILE A 58 3.19 2.65 -3.15
C ILE A 58 4.48 2.19 -3.81
N ARG A 59 5.02 3.00 -4.73
CA ARG A 59 6.16 2.67 -5.58
C ARG A 59 7.21 3.77 -5.53
N ASN A 60 8.41 3.45 -6.02
CA ASN A 60 9.48 4.41 -6.26
C ASN A 60 9.86 5.28 -5.05
N ILE A 61 9.79 4.72 -3.84
CA ILE A 61 10.18 5.42 -2.61
C ILE A 61 11.71 5.44 -2.54
N PRO A 62 12.37 6.59 -2.65
CA PRO A 62 13.80 6.68 -2.45
C PRO A 62 14.13 6.47 -0.96
N TYR A 63 15.25 5.79 -0.69
CA TYR A 63 15.82 5.62 0.65
C TYR A 63 17.34 5.57 0.52
N GLU A 64 18.06 6.05 1.53
CA GLU A 64 19.52 6.00 1.56
C GLU A 64 20.02 4.77 2.32
N SER A 65 19.50 4.54 3.53
CA SER A 65 19.98 3.50 4.44
C SER A 65 18.91 2.48 4.80
N SER A 66 17.67 2.93 5.02
CA SER A 66 16.61 2.04 5.49
C SER A 66 15.21 2.50 5.08
N ILE A 67 14.35 1.52 4.88
CA ILE A 67 12.91 1.71 4.75
C ILE A 67 12.20 0.78 5.70
N TRP A 68 11.22 1.33 6.43
CA TRP A 68 10.33 0.56 7.29
C TRP A 68 8.90 0.74 6.80
N VAL A 69 8.25 -0.38 6.48
CA VAL A 69 6.86 -0.40 6.03
C VAL A 69 6.04 -1.18 7.04
N ARG A 70 4.99 -0.56 7.55
CA ARG A 70 4.00 -1.20 8.42
C ARG A 70 2.64 -1.17 7.74
N VAL A 71 1.97 -2.32 7.81
CA VAL A 71 0.53 -2.43 7.51
C VAL A 71 -0.18 -2.77 8.81
N GLN A 72 -1.16 -1.96 9.17
CA GLN A 72 -1.87 -2.06 10.43
C GLN A 72 -3.38 -2.18 10.19
N ASN A 73 -4.02 -3.16 10.82
CA ASN A 73 -5.48 -3.25 10.91
C ASN A 73 -6.01 -2.06 11.71
N THR A 74 -6.98 -1.34 11.16
CA THR A 74 -7.65 -0.21 11.82
C THR A 74 -9.11 -0.50 12.16
N GLY A 75 -9.64 -1.64 11.72
CA GLY A 75 -11.00 -2.09 11.99
C GLY A 75 -11.16 -2.79 13.35
N ALA A 76 -12.41 -3.00 13.74
CA ALA A 76 -12.76 -3.74 14.95
C ALA A 76 -12.67 -5.28 14.77
N GLY A 77 -12.70 -5.75 13.53
CA GLY A 77 -12.60 -7.18 13.17
C GLY A 77 -11.22 -7.59 12.66
N PRO A 78 -10.93 -8.90 12.56
CA PRO A 78 -9.71 -9.39 11.91
C PRO A 78 -9.63 -8.95 10.45
N VAL A 79 -8.43 -8.58 10.00
CA VAL A 79 -8.15 -8.26 8.60
C VAL A 79 -7.17 -9.29 8.03
N THR A 80 -7.52 -9.83 6.87
CA THR A 80 -6.66 -10.75 6.12
C THR A 80 -5.91 -9.99 5.04
N PHE A 81 -4.63 -10.28 4.87
CA PHE A 81 -3.83 -9.76 3.76
C PHE A 81 -3.50 -10.90 2.81
N SER A 82 -4.27 -11.01 1.73
CA SER A 82 -4.07 -12.06 0.72
C SER A 82 -2.68 -11.94 0.09
N GLN A 83 -2.15 -10.72 -0.04
CA GLN A 83 -0.75 -10.48 -0.42
C GLN A 83 -0.18 -9.25 0.28
N LEU A 84 1.01 -9.40 0.87
CA LEU A 84 1.84 -8.31 1.36
C LEU A 84 3.22 -8.44 0.72
N PHE A 85 3.51 -7.60 -0.27
CA PHE A 85 4.71 -7.74 -1.09
C PHE A 85 5.45 -6.41 -1.24
N ALA A 86 6.75 -6.44 -0.99
CA ALA A 86 7.67 -5.33 -1.22
C ALA A 86 8.79 -5.79 -2.16
N LYS A 87 9.03 -4.99 -3.20
CA LYS A 87 10.20 -5.13 -4.07
C LYS A 87 11.08 -3.91 -3.84
N TYR A 88 12.37 -4.15 -3.66
CA TYR A 88 13.37 -3.09 -3.50
C TYR A 88 14.51 -3.32 -4.47
N THR A 89 15.27 -2.25 -4.69
CA THR A 89 16.51 -2.28 -5.45
C THR A 89 17.51 -1.43 -4.69
N ILE A 90 18.75 -1.88 -4.61
CA ILE A 90 19.86 -1.13 -4.03
C ILE A 90 20.53 -0.43 -5.21
N LYS A 91 20.66 0.89 -5.17
CA LYS A 91 21.43 1.61 -6.19
C LYS A 91 22.91 1.29 -5.96
N GLY A 92 23.51 0.45 -6.79
CA GLY A 92 24.94 0.13 -6.70
C GLY A 92 25.40 -1.24 -7.20
N GLU A 93 24.52 -2.12 -7.68
CA GLU A 93 24.88 -3.35 -8.40
C GLU A 93 24.29 -3.37 -9.82
#